data_AF-A0A351CJS3-F1
#
_entry.id   AF-A0A351CJS3-F1
#
_cell.length_a   1.000
_cell.length_b   1.000
_cell.length_c   1.000
_cell.angle_alpha   90.00
_cell.angle_beta   90.00
_cell.angle_gamma   90.00
#
_symmetry.space_group_name_H-M   'P 1'
#
loop_
_entity.id
_entity.type
_entity.pdbx_description
1 polymer ?
#
loop_
_entity_poly.entity_id
_entity_poly.type
_entity_poly.pdbx_seq_one_letter_code
_entity_poly.pdbx_strand_id
1 'polypeptide(L)'
;GATLEQAYGLPVSVGSGLMAFCATITLLLGLNKIIEILGVVGPIIVILTLATALTTLFDDSLSLNDGMILSEGLEILRASENWFFSAILYAVFSLPGLYGFLPLVGATIKSNFEVKGVALIGPFLFIGSMTIIVLALLGNIQSVYNVEVPILILATKVFPVYGSIFAAVIFLGIYTTVTPLMWTICRRFANEHTVRFRLLAISLTLVCWFGGNLLPFGELINLIYPSIGYVGLILMFCLIYRDVSEILNKSN
;
A
#
# COMPACT_ATOMS: atom_id res chain seq x y z
N GLY A 1 -0.69 -3.03 13.12
CA GLY A 1 -1.38 -3.07 14.41
C GLY A 1 -2.67 -3.83 14.25
N ALA A 2 -3.71 -3.14 13.81
CA ALA A 2 -5.06 -3.65 13.50
C ALA A 2 -5.10 -5.06 12.88
N THR A 3 -4.32 -5.33 11.83
CA THR A 3 -4.28 -6.67 11.20
C THR A 3 -3.95 -7.80 12.16
N LEU A 4 -2.96 -7.60 13.05
CA LEU A 4 -2.55 -8.64 14.00
C LEU A 4 -3.50 -8.72 15.20
N GLU A 5 -4.15 -7.62 15.55
CA GLU A 5 -5.24 -7.62 16.52
C GLU A 5 -6.43 -8.42 15.98
N GLN A 6 -6.88 -8.12 14.76
CA GLN A 6 -8.02 -8.80 14.14
C GLN A 6 -7.75 -10.29 13.88
N ALA A 7 -6.51 -10.67 13.56
CA ALA A 7 -6.16 -12.07 13.29
C ALA A 7 -5.82 -12.90 14.54
N TYR A 8 -5.19 -12.30 15.54
CA TYR A 8 -4.60 -13.03 16.68
C TYR A 8 -5.00 -12.48 18.05
N GLY A 9 -5.79 -11.41 18.12
CA GLY A 9 -6.15 -10.74 19.37
C GLY A 9 -4.98 -10.00 20.04
N LEU A 10 -3.89 -9.74 19.31
CA LEU A 10 -2.71 -9.07 19.86
C LEU A 10 -2.96 -7.57 20.04
N PRO A 11 -2.43 -6.93 21.10
CA PRO A 11 -2.52 -5.48 21.24
C PRO A 11 -1.95 -4.74 20.02
N VAL A 12 -2.66 -3.70 19.56
CA VAL A 12 -2.28 -2.90 18.38
C VAL A 12 -0.83 -2.40 18.47
N SER A 13 -0.41 -1.98 19.67
CA SER A 13 0.94 -1.47 19.98
C SER A 13 2.04 -2.52 19.77
N VAL A 14 1.76 -3.79 20.10
CA VAL A 14 2.67 -4.91 19.87
C VAL A 14 2.82 -5.15 18.37
N GLY A 15 1.70 -5.17 17.63
CA GLY A 15 1.75 -5.40 16.20
C GLY A 15 2.36 -4.25 15.40
N SER A 16 2.13 -3.01 15.80
CA SER A 16 2.80 -1.84 15.21
C SER A 16 4.29 -1.78 15.61
N GLY A 17 4.65 -2.23 16.82
CA GLY A 17 6.03 -2.32 17.28
C GLY A 17 6.84 -3.36 16.51
N LEU A 18 6.24 -4.52 16.22
CA LEU A 18 6.85 -5.54 15.38
C LEU A 18 7.12 -5.01 13.96
N MET A 19 6.15 -4.30 13.37
CA MET A 19 6.31 -3.66 12.07
C MET A 19 7.47 -2.65 12.08
N ALA A 20 7.50 -1.78 13.09
CA ALA A 20 8.54 -0.78 13.30
C ALA A 20 9.93 -1.42 13.41
N PHE A 21 10.04 -2.52 14.15
CA PHE A 21 11.27 -3.28 14.31
C PHE A 21 11.74 -3.89 12.99
N CYS A 22 10.88 -4.62 12.28
CA CYS A 22 11.19 -5.25 11.00
C CYS A 22 11.60 -4.21 9.95
N ALA A 23 10.82 -3.13 9.80
CA ALA A 23 11.12 -2.06 8.85
C ALA A 23 12.47 -1.40 9.16
N THR A 24 12.78 -1.16 10.43
CA THR A 24 14.05 -0.55 10.85
C THR A 24 15.24 -1.46 10.55
N ILE A 25 15.15 -2.75 10.84
CA ILE A 25 16.23 -3.70 10.53
C ILE A 25 16.54 -3.65 9.04
N THR A 26 15.52 -3.79 8.19
CA THR A 26 15.72 -3.80 6.75
C THR A 26 16.23 -2.48 6.22
N LEU A 27 15.73 -1.37 6.75
CA LEU A 27 16.21 -0.02 6.46
C LEU A 27 17.72 0.13 6.72
N LEU A 28 18.23 -0.47 7.80
CA LEU A 28 19.66 -0.45 8.16
C LEU A 28 20.55 -1.30 7.25
N LEU A 29 19.97 -2.27 6.52
CA LEU A 29 20.70 -3.11 5.55
C LEU A 29 21.00 -2.37 4.24
N GLY A 30 20.32 -1.26 3.96
CA GLY A 30 20.53 -0.42 2.77
C GLY A 30 19.70 -0.80 1.55
N LEU A 31 19.75 0.04 0.51
CA LEU A 31 18.88 -0.02 -0.67
C LEU A 31 18.86 -1.38 -1.36
N ASN A 32 20.04 -1.97 -1.60
CA ASN A 32 20.14 -3.22 -2.35
C ASN A 32 19.40 -4.36 -1.63
N LYS A 33 19.50 -4.42 -0.30
CA LYS A 33 18.78 -5.42 0.50
C LYS A 33 17.30 -5.14 0.59
N ILE A 34 16.89 -3.87 0.62
CA ILE A 34 15.47 -3.49 0.50
C ILE A 34 14.92 -4.02 -0.83
N ILE A 35 15.58 -3.75 -1.95
CA ILE A 35 15.14 -4.20 -3.28
C ILE A 35 15.08 -5.74 -3.36
N GLU A 36 16.10 -6.44 -2.84
CA GLU A 36 16.15 -7.91 -2.83
C GLU A 36 14.99 -8.52 -2.04
N ILE A 37 14.71 -8.02 -0.83
CA ILE A 37 13.62 -8.53 0.02
C ILE A 37 12.26 -8.22 -0.62
N LEU A 38 12.07 -6.99 -1.09
CA LEU A 38 10.81 -6.59 -1.72
C LEU A 38 10.54 -7.35 -3.01
N GLY A 39 11.58 -7.67 -3.78
CA GLY A 39 11.48 -8.46 -5.01
C GLY A 39 10.93 -9.86 -4.80
N VAL A 40 11.18 -10.48 -3.63
CA VAL A 40 10.64 -11.80 -3.27
C VAL A 40 9.28 -11.69 -2.61
N VAL A 41 9.10 -10.73 -1.71
CA VAL A 41 7.88 -10.57 -0.92
C VAL A 41 6.70 -10.11 -1.79
N GLY A 42 6.94 -9.22 -2.75
CA GLY A 42 5.90 -8.66 -3.63
C GLY A 42 5.09 -9.71 -4.39
N PRO A 43 5.72 -10.62 -5.17
CA PRO A 43 5.01 -11.69 -5.88
C PRO A 43 4.18 -12.60 -4.97
N ILE A 44 4.70 -12.94 -3.79
CA ILE A 44 4.00 -13.79 -2.81
C ILE A 44 2.70 -13.10 -2.34
N ILE A 45 2.76 -11.81 -2.03
CA ILE A 45 1.58 -11.04 -1.62
C ILE A 45 0.53 -11.04 -2.72
N VAL A 46 0.94 -10.73 -3.96
CA VAL A 46 0.01 -10.65 -5.10
C VAL A 46 -0.68 -12.00 -5.35
N ILE A 47 0.09 -13.09 -5.40
CA ILE A 47 -0.45 -14.44 -5.65
C ILE A 47 -1.45 -14.83 -4.57
N LEU A 48 -1.12 -14.65 -3.29
CA LEU A 48 -2.00 -15.05 -2.19
C LEU A 48 -3.24 -14.15 -2.10
N THR A 49 -3.11 -12.85 -2.38
CA THR A 49 -4.24 -11.91 -2.43
C THR A 49 -5.20 -12.25 -3.56
N LEU A 50 -4.67 -12.54 -4.74
CA LEU A 50 -5.48 -12.98 -5.88
C LEU A 50 -6.13 -14.33 -5.64
N ALA A 51 -5.40 -15.29 -5.06
CA ALA A 51 -5.97 -16.60 -4.71
C ALA A 51 -7.18 -16.44 -3.77
N THR A 52 -7.03 -15.61 -2.73
CA THR A 52 -8.14 -15.28 -1.81
C THR A 52 -9.32 -14.71 -2.58
N ALA A 53 -9.11 -13.62 -3.32
CA ALA A 53 -10.18 -12.92 -4.01
C ALA A 53 -10.89 -13.82 -5.05
N LEU A 54 -10.14 -14.64 -5.79
CA LEU A 54 -10.69 -15.59 -6.73
C LEU A 54 -11.51 -16.67 -6.02
N THR A 55 -10.99 -17.28 -4.95
CA THR A 55 -11.76 -18.29 -4.20
C THR A 55 -13.08 -17.75 -3.66
N THR A 56 -13.09 -16.49 -3.22
CA THR A 56 -14.30 -15.83 -2.75
C THR A 56 -15.27 -15.49 -3.89
N LEU A 57 -14.76 -15.14 -5.09
CA LEU A 57 -15.61 -14.86 -6.25
C LEU A 57 -16.30 -16.11 -6.82
N PHE A 58 -15.70 -17.27 -6.65
CA PHE A 58 -16.28 -18.56 -7.07
C PHE A 58 -17.07 -19.25 -5.95
N ASP A 59 -17.28 -18.59 -4.81
CA ASP A 59 -18.16 -19.06 -3.75
C ASP A 59 -19.63 -18.87 -4.19
N ASP A 60 -20.43 -19.93 -4.16
CA ASP A 60 -21.84 -19.91 -4.55
C ASP A 60 -22.69 -18.93 -3.72
N SER A 61 -22.19 -18.50 -2.56
CA SER A 61 -22.83 -17.48 -1.70
C SER A 61 -22.61 -16.04 -2.15
N LEU A 62 -21.82 -15.80 -3.21
CA LEU A 62 -21.52 -14.47 -3.72
C LEU A 62 -22.72 -13.87 -4.49
N SER A 63 -23.28 -12.77 -3.99
CA SER A 63 -24.29 -12.00 -4.72
C SER A 63 -23.80 -10.58 -5.01
N LEU A 64 -23.30 -10.37 -6.23
CA LEU A 64 -22.85 -9.05 -6.68
C LEU A 64 -24.00 -8.04 -6.79
N ASN A 65 -25.19 -8.52 -7.18
CA ASN A 65 -26.37 -7.65 -7.34
C ASN A 65 -26.82 -7.11 -5.98
N ASP A 66 -26.93 -7.98 -4.97
CA ASP A 66 -27.26 -7.55 -3.61
C ASP A 66 -26.16 -6.65 -3.03
N GLY A 67 -24.90 -6.97 -3.30
CA GLY A 67 -23.76 -6.14 -2.93
C GLY A 67 -23.84 -4.71 -3.47
N MET A 68 -24.19 -4.55 -4.75
CA MET A 68 -24.39 -3.23 -5.36
C MET A 68 -25.52 -2.44 -4.69
N ILE A 69 -26.69 -3.07 -4.51
CA ILE A 69 -27.86 -2.44 -3.88
C ILE A 69 -27.55 -2.01 -2.45
N LEU A 70 -26.90 -2.88 -1.67
CA LEU A 70 -26.51 -2.57 -0.30
C LEU A 70 -25.47 -1.46 -0.23
N SER A 71 -24.53 -1.40 -1.17
CA SER A 71 -23.48 -0.38 -1.17
C SER A 71 -24.00 1.04 -1.39
N GLU A 72 -25.15 1.22 -2.05
CA GLU A 72 -25.77 2.54 -2.25
C GLU A 72 -26.33 3.12 -0.95
N GLY A 73 -26.80 2.27 -0.03
CA GLY A 73 -27.37 2.67 1.26
C GLY A 73 -26.37 2.76 2.41
N LEU A 74 -25.11 2.37 2.19
CA LEU A 74 -24.07 2.38 3.22
C LEU A 74 -23.27 3.69 3.19
N GLU A 75 -23.06 4.28 4.37
CA GLU A 75 -22.10 5.37 4.55
C GLU A 75 -20.67 4.80 4.51
N ILE A 76 -20.15 4.68 3.30
CA ILE A 76 -18.76 4.27 3.05
C ILE A 76 -17.89 5.53 3.04
N LEU A 77 -16.73 5.45 3.70
CA LEU A 77 -15.71 6.50 3.62
C LEU A 77 -15.31 6.76 2.16
N ARG A 78 -15.53 8.00 1.70
CA ARG A 78 -15.22 8.46 0.35
C ARG A 78 -14.21 9.59 0.42
N ALA A 79 -13.17 9.55 -0.42
CA ALA A 79 -12.23 10.66 -0.54
C ALA A 79 -12.85 11.91 -1.17
N SER A 80 -13.92 11.73 -1.97
CA SER A 80 -14.68 12.78 -2.64
C SER A 80 -16.04 12.23 -3.10
N GLU A 81 -17.06 13.09 -3.15
CA GLU A 81 -18.39 12.78 -3.69
C GLU A 81 -18.37 12.39 -5.17
N ASN A 82 -17.41 12.93 -5.94
CA ASN A 82 -17.22 12.57 -7.34
C ASN A 82 -16.28 11.34 -7.44
N TRP A 83 -16.80 10.22 -7.97
CA TRP A 83 -16.05 8.98 -8.17
C TRP A 83 -14.79 9.17 -9.02
N PHE A 84 -14.84 10.02 -10.05
CA PHE A 84 -13.71 10.27 -10.94
C PHE A 84 -12.60 11.01 -10.21
N PHE A 85 -12.97 12.01 -9.41
CA PHE A 85 -12.00 12.75 -8.60
C PHE A 85 -11.41 11.87 -7.49
N SER A 86 -12.23 11.01 -6.87
CA SER A 86 -11.75 9.98 -5.93
C SER A 86 -10.75 9.02 -6.57
N ALA A 87 -10.96 8.61 -7.82
CA ALA A 87 -10.02 7.79 -8.56
C ALA A 87 -8.69 8.50 -8.81
N ILE A 88 -8.72 9.80 -9.16
CA ILE A 88 -7.49 10.59 -9.30
C ILE A 88 -6.76 10.69 -7.95
N LEU A 89 -7.46 11.04 -6.87
CA LEU A 89 -6.88 11.12 -5.53
C LEU A 89 -6.23 9.79 -5.10
N TYR A 90 -6.89 8.67 -5.39
CA TYR A 90 -6.34 7.33 -5.15
C TYR A 90 -5.12 6.99 -6.03
N ALA A 91 -5.04 7.48 -7.26
CA ALA A 91 -3.84 7.28 -8.07
C ALA A 91 -2.67 8.09 -7.50
N VAL A 92 -2.91 9.37 -7.18
CA VAL A 92 -1.84 10.31 -6.84
C VAL A 92 -1.36 10.24 -5.39
N PHE A 93 -2.13 9.69 -4.44
CA PHE A 93 -1.67 9.60 -3.04
C PHE A 93 -0.39 8.76 -2.91
N SER A 94 -0.14 7.84 -3.84
CA SER A 94 1.07 7.02 -3.85
C SER A 94 2.31 7.78 -4.36
N LEU A 95 2.13 8.87 -5.10
CA LEU A 95 3.22 9.61 -5.76
C LEU A 95 4.25 10.19 -4.80
N PRO A 96 3.89 10.89 -3.70
CA PRO A 96 4.88 11.46 -2.79
C PRO A 96 5.86 10.42 -2.25
N GLY A 97 5.35 9.23 -1.96
CA GLY A 97 6.13 8.13 -1.44
C GLY A 97 7.02 7.44 -2.48
N LEU A 98 6.45 7.18 -3.66
CA LEU A 98 7.16 6.47 -4.72
C LEU A 98 8.16 7.35 -5.48
N TYR A 99 7.94 8.66 -5.53
CA TYR A 99 8.78 9.59 -6.30
C TYR A 99 10.26 9.55 -5.91
N GLY A 100 10.56 9.43 -4.61
CA GLY A 100 11.95 9.39 -4.14
C GLY A 100 12.59 8.00 -4.17
N PHE A 101 11.82 6.93 -4.36
CA PHE A 101 12.30 5.56 -4.33
C PHE A 101 12.39 4.94 -5.72
N LEU A 102 11.32 5.08 -6.52
CA LEU A 102 11.16 4.38 -7.79
C LEU A 102 12.23 4.72 -8.84
N PRO A 103 12.70 5.98 -8.98
CA PRO A 103 13.81 6.30 -9.89
C PRO A 103 15.11 5.59 -9.52
N LEU A 104 15.37 5.40 -8.21
CA LEU A 104 16.57 4.73 -7.73
C LEU A 104 16.49 3.23 -7.98
N VAL A 105 15.31 2.62 -7.85
CA VAL A 105 15.06 1.24 -8.29
C VAL A 105 15.25 1.12 -9.81
N GLY A 106 14.68 2.04 -10.58
CA GLY A 106 14.82 2.07 -12.04
C GLY A 106 16.29 2.17 -12.49
N ALA A 107 17.12 2.92 -11.77
CA ALA A 107 18.56 3.02 -12.04
C ALA A 107 19.33 1.71 -11.80
N THR A 108 18.76 0.74 -11.08
CA THR A 108 19.35 -0.61 -10.91
C THR A 108 19.05 -1.56 -12.06
N ILE A 109 18.11 -1.20 -12.95
CA ILE A 109 17.70 -2.03 -14.09
C ILE A 109 18.71 -1.87 -15.23
N LYS A 110 19.13 -2.99 -15.82
CA LYS A 110 20.21 -3.03 -16.83
C LYS A 110 19.75 -2.61 -18.24
N SER A 111 18.46 -2.72 -18.53
CA SER A 111 17.92 -2.55 -19.89
C SER A 111 16.74 -1.57 -19.92
N ASN A 112 16.80 -0.60 -20.85
CA ASN A 112 15.68 0.32 -21.11
C ASN A 112 14.41 -0.39 -21.60
N PHE A 113 14.54 -1.56 -22.22
CA PHE A 113 13.39 -2.37 -22.62
C PHE A 113 12.64 -2.93 -21.41
N GLU A 114 13.37 -3.40 -20.40
CA GLU A 114 12.78 -3.89 -19.14
C GLU A 114 12.06 -2.77 -18.39
N VAL A 115 12.65 -1.58 -18.33
CA VAL A 115 12.02 -0.40 -17.70
C VAL A 115 10.67 -0.08 -18.37
N LYS A 116 10.62 -0.06 -19.70
CA LYS A 116 9.37 0.17 -20.45
C LYS A 116 8.35 -0.95 -20.24
N GLY A 117 8.80 -2.20 -20.21
CA GLY A 117 7.95 -3.36 -19.93
C GLY A 117 7.29 -3.26 -18.56
N VAL A 118 8.06 -2.97 -17.51
CA VAL A 118 7.56 -2.80 -16.13
C VAL A 118 6.58 -1.63 -16.04
N ALA A 119 6.89 -0.51 -16.70
CA ALA A 119 6.03 0.68 -16.69
C ALA A 119 4.63 0.45 -17.32
N LEU A 120 4.49 -0.52 -18.22
CA LEU A 120 3.21 -0.82 -18.88
C LEU A 120 2.51 -2.05 -18.27
N ILE A 121 3.24 -3.14 -18.07
CA ILE A 121 2.69 -4.41 -17.55
C ILE A 121 2.31 -4.26 -16.07
N GLY A 122 3.10 -3.54 -15.27
CA GLY A 122 2.86 -3.35 -13.85
C GLY A 122 1.50 -2.73 -13.54
N PRO A 123 1.18 -1.53 -14.08
CA PRO A 123 -0.12 -0.91 -13.90
C PRO A 123 -1.28 -1.77 -14.44
N PHE A 124 -1.10 -2.43 -15.58
CA PHE A 124 -2.12 -3.31 -16.14
C PHE A 124 -2.47 -4.48 -15.21
N LEU A 125 -1.46 -5.18 -14.69
CA LEU A 125 -1.66 -6.27 -13.73
C LEU A 125 -2.25 -5.77 -12.40
N PHE A 126 -1.85 -4.58 -11.95
CA PHE A 126 -2.40 -3.95 -10.75
C PHE A 126 -3.89 -3.64 -10.90
N ILE A 127 -4.30 -3.04 -12.02
CA ILE A 127 -5.71 -2.72 -12.31
C ILE A 127 -6.54 -4.01 -12.38
N GLY A 128 -6.04 -5.03 -13.08
CA GLY A 128 -6.71 -6.33 -13.16
C GLY A 128 -6.89 -6.97 -11.78
N SER A 129 -5.84 -6.96 -10.96
CA SER A 129 -5.88 -7.52 -9.61
C SER A 129 -6.83 -6.77 -8.69
N MET A 130 -6.79 -5.43 -8.72
CA MET A 130 -7.68 -4.61 -7.91
C MET A 130 -9.15 -4.77 -8.31
N THR A 131 -9.44 -4.92 -9.60
CA THR A 131 -10.80 -5.20 -10.07
C THR A 131 -11.35 -6.48 -9.43
N ILE A 132 -10.57 -7.56 -9.45
CA ILE A 132 -10.95 -8.85 -8.86
C ILE A 132 -11.20 -8.69 -7.35
N ILE A 133 -10.31 -8.01 -6.63
CA ILE A 133 -10.43 -7.80 -5.18
C ILE A 133 -11.68 -6.98 -4.84
N VAL A 134 -11.93 -5.88 -5.57
CA VAL A 134 -13.09 -5.00 -5.33
C VAL A 134 -14.40 -5.75 -5.59
N LEU A 135 -14.47 -6.58 -6.63
CA LEU A 135 -15.65 -7.41 -6.89
C LEU A 135 -15.88 -8.44 -5.76
N ALA A 136 -14.82 -9.07 -5.25
CA ALA A 136 -14.92 -10.02 -4.13
C ALA A 136 -15.44 -9.34 -2.86
N LEU A 137 -14.96 -8.13 -2.55
CA LEU A 137 -15.40 -7.33 -1.41
C LEU A 137 -16.86 -6.88 -1.58
N LEU A 138 -17.23 -6.41 -2.77
CA LEU A 138 -18.59 -5.96 -3.06
C LEU A 138 -19.60 -7.09 -2.91
N GLY A 139 -19.31 -8.28 -3.44
CA GLY A 139 -20.18 -9.46 -3.29
C GLY A 139 -20.31 -9.98 -1.86
N ASN A 140 -19.47 -9.50 -0.93
CA ASN A 140 -19.49 -9.87 0.49
C ASN A 140 -19.71 -8.68 1.43
N ILE A 141 -20.23 -7.55 0.90
CA ILE A 141 -20.26 -6.25 1.60
C ILE A 141 -20.85 -6.33 3.01
N GLN A 142 -21.90 -7.13 3.21
CA GLN A 142 -22.56 -7.32 4.52
C GLN A 142 -21.60 -7.79 5.61
N SER A 143 -20.64 -8.65 5.26
CA SER A 143 -19.69 -9.21 6.21
C SER A 143 -18.42 -8.38 6.39
N VAL A 144 -18.19 -7.41 5.50
CA VAL A 144 -16.90 -6.70 5.44
C VAL A 144 -17.00 -5.18 5.63
N TYR A 145 -18.20 -4.59 5.65
CA TYR A 145 -18.35 -3.12 5.70
C TYR A 145 -17.87 -2.49 7.01
N ASN A 146 -18.02 -3.18 8.15
CA ASN A 146 -17.76 -2.61 9.49
C ASN A 146 -16.45 -3.11 10.12
N VAL A 147 -15.59 -3.75 9.34
CA VAL A 147 -14.30 -4.26 9.82
C VAL A 147 -13.17 -3.40 9.28
N GLU A 148 -12.12 -3.24 10.08
CA GLU A 148 -10.96 -2.43 9.71
C GLU A 148 -10.16 -3.02 8.54
N VAL A 149 -10.11 -4.36 8.45
CA VAL A 149 -9.41 -5.07 7.37
C VAL A 149 -10.40 -6.00 6.63
N PRO A 150 -11.21 -5.48 5.69
CA PRO A 150 -12.25 -6.22 4.95
C PRO A 150 -11.78 -7.52 4.32
N ILE A 151 -10.65 -7.47 3.63
CA ILE A 151 -10.11 -8.60 2.87
C ILE A 151 -9.64 -9.76 3.77
N LEU A 152 -9.29 -9.48 5.02
CA LEU A 152 -8.88 -10.51 5.99
C LEU A 152 -10.07 -11.39 6.40
N ILE A 153 -11.28 -10.82 6.46
CA ILE A 153 -12.50 -11.58 6.73
C ILE A 153 -12.75 -12.58 5.58
N LEU A 154 -12.59 -12.14 4.33
CA LEU A 154 -12.73 -13.02 3.17
C LEU A 154 -11.74 -14.18 3.22
N ALA A 155 -10.48 -13.91 3.56
CA ALA A 155 -9.47 -14.96 3.72
C ALA A 155 -9.85 -15.95 4.84
N THR A 156 -10.41 -15.47 5.95
CA THR A 156 -10.80 -16.34 7.06
C THR A 156 -11.95 -17.29 6.68
N LYS A 157 -12.80 -16.90 5.72
CA LYS A 157 -13.87 -17.75 5.18
C LYS A 157 -13.37 -18.92 4.32
N VAL A 158 -12.19 -18.83 3.72
CA VAL A 158 -11.67 -19.89 2.83
C VAL A 158 -11.36 -21.16 3.62
N PHE A 159 -10.54 -21.07 4.68
CA PHE A 159 -10.36 -22.11 5.69
C PHE A 159 -9.72 -21.53 6.97
N PRO A 160 -9.86 -22.17 8.15
CA PRO A 160 -9.50 -21.57 9.44
C PRO A 160 -8.04 -21.11 9.57
N VAL A 161 -7.11 -21.85 8.97
CA VAL A 161 -5.67 -21.53 9.00
C VAL A 161 -5.30 -20.43 7.98
N TYR A 162 -6.11 -20.24 6.93
CA TYR A 162 -5.81 -19.29 5.86
C TYR A 162 -5.86 -17.85 6.34
N GLY A 163 -6.80 -17.50 7.22
CA GLY A 163 -6.88 -16.16 7.81
C GLY A 163 -5.58 -15.75 8.50
N SER A 164 -4.92 -16.68 9.20
CA SER A 164 -3.60 -16.44 9.82
C SER A 164 -2.50 -16.21 8.78
N ILE A 165 -2.44 -17.06 7.75
CA ILE A 165 -1.48 -16.89 6.64
C ILE A 165 -1.69 -15.52 5.98
N PHE A 166 -2.95 -15.15 5.77
CA PHE A 166 -3.31 -13.91 5.10
C PHE A 166 -3.02 -12.67 5.95
N ALA A 167 -3.17 -12.74 7.28
CA ALA A 167 -2.71 -11.69 8.17
C ALA A 167 -1.21 -11.44 8.04
N ALA A 168 -0.40 -12.51 7.90
CA ALA A 168 1.02 -12.37 7.62
C ALA A 168 1.28 -11.75 6.24
N VAL A 169 0.47 -12.07 5.23
CA VAL A 169 0.53 -11.44 3.89
C VAL A 169 0.25 -9.93 3.97
N ILE A 170 -0.80 -9.51 4.68
CA ILE A 170 -1.12 -8.10 4.87
C ILE A 170 -0.01 -7.39 5.65
N PHE A 171 0.51 -8.03 6.70
CA PHE A 171 1.65 -7.52 7.45
C PHE A 171 2.87 -7.32 6.53
N LEU A 172 3.21 -8.31 5.70
CA LEU A 172 4.27 -8.19 4.71
C LEU A 172 3.98 -7.08 3.70
N GLY A 173 2.73 -6.94 3.23
CA GLY A 173 2.30 -5.87 2.34
C GLY A 173 2.59 -4.49 2.91
N ILE A 174 2.14 -4.23 4.14
CA ILE A 174 2.42 -2.95 4.82
C ILE A 174 3.92 -2.74 4.99
N TYR A 175 4.66 -3.80 5.35
CA TYR A 175 6.11 -3.75 5.49
C TYR A 175 6.82 -3.35 4.19
N THR A 176 6.37 -3.84 3.03
CA THR A 176 6.93 -3.46 1.72
C THR A 176 6.68 -2.01 1.35
N THR A 177 5.68 -1.36 1.95
CA THR A 177 5.41 0.07 1.74
C THR A 177 6.17 0.94 2.73
N VAL A 178 6.12 0.62 4.03
CA VAL A 178 6.76 1.44 5.07
C VAL A 178 8.28 1.48 4.89
N THR A 179 8.90 0.35 4.55
CA THR A 179 10.36 0.25 4.47
C THR A 179 10.98 1.20 3.42
N PRO A 180 10.55 1.20 2.15
CA PRO A 180 11.01 2.18 1.16
C PRO A 180 10.75 3.64 1.54
N LEU A 181 9.57 3.95 2.09
CA LEU A 181 9.20 5.32 2.45
C LEU A 181 10.13 5.89 3.52
N MET A 182 10.35 5.11 4.57
CA MET A 182 11.30 5.48 5.64
C MET A 182 12.72 5.62 5.09
N TRP A 183 13.12 4.73 4.19
CA TRP A 183 14.42 4.80 3.53
C TRP A 183 14.59 6.08 2.72
N THR A 184 13.60 6.44 1.91
CA THR A 184 13.62 7.67 1.10
C THR A 184 13.79 8.92 1.97
N ILE A 185 13.07 8.99 3.09
CA ILE A 185 13.19 10.12 4.03
C ILE A 185 14.59 10.14 4.65
N CYS A 186 15.07 9.01 5.18
CA CYS A 186 16.38 8.96 5.84
C CYS A 186 17.53 9.30 4.88
N ARG A 187 17.46 8.81 3.64
CA ARG A 187 18.47 9.08 2.60
C ARG A 187 18.53 10.52 2.17
N ARG A 188 17.42 11.25 2.25
CA ARG A 188 17.36 12.67 1.92
C ARG A 188 18.27 13.50 2.83
N PHE A 189 18.43 13.07 4.08
CA PHE A 189 19.18 13.82 5.11
C PHE A 189 20.52 13.18 5.49
N ALA A 190 20.72 11.88 5.22
CA ALA A 190 21.96 11.19 5.55
C ALA A 190 22.36 10.10 4.54
N ASN A 191 23.67 9.85 4.48
CA ASN A 191 24.22 8.75 3.68
C ASN A 191 24.03 7.39 4.33
N GLU A 192 23.78 6.35 3.53
CA GLU A 192 23.64 4.98 4.03
C GLU A 192 24.83 4.57 4.90
N HIS A 193 24.56 3.66 5.83
CA HIS A 193 25.55 3.09 6.75
C HIS A 193 26.24 4.08 7.70
N THR A 194 26.03 5.39 7.57
CA THR A 194 26.52 6.41 8.51
C THR A 194 25.78 6.36 9.84
N VAL A 195 26.44 6.76 10.93
CA VAL A 195 25.80 6.86 12.26
C VAL A 195 24.59 7.80 12.23
N ARG A 196 24.69 8.91 11.47
CA ARG A 196 23.59 9.86 11.28
C ARG A 196 22.36 9.20 10.66
N PHE A 197 22.54 8.35 9.65
CA PHE A 197 21.44 7.61 9.04
C PHE A 197 20.78 6.63 10.01
N ARG A 198 21.58 5.90 10.81
CA ARG A 198 21.04 4.95 11.80
C ARG A 198 20.23 5.67 12.88
N LEU A 199 20.73 6.80 13.37
CA LEU A 199 20.02 7.62 14.36
C LEU A 199 18.74 8.21 13.77
N LEU A 200 18.77 8.72 12.55
CA LEU A 200 17.57 9.21 11.84
C LEU A 200 16.55 8.09 11.67
N ALA A 201 16.97 6.92 11.17
CA ALA A 201 16.11 5.76 11.01
C ALA A 201 15.41 5.38 12.32
N ILE A 202 16.17 5.17 13.40
CA ILE A 202 15.62 4.78 14.69
C ILE A 202 14.69 5.86 15.26
N SER A 203 15.10 7.13 15.21
CA SER A 203 14.28 8.24 15.72
C SER A 203 12.97 8.39 14.95
N LEU A 204 13.01 8.31 13.62
CA LEU A 204 11.83 8.39 12.77
C LEU A 204 10.89 7.20 13.03
N THR A 205 11.43 5.98 13.15
CA THR A 205 10.66 4.79 13.54
C THR A 205 9.93 5.00 14.85
N LEU A 206 10.63 5.49 15.89
CA LEU A 206 10.02 5.72 17.19
C LEU A 206 8.88 6.74 17.09
N VAL A 207 9.11 7.87 16.42
CA VAL A 207 8.07 8.90 16.21
C VAL A 207 6.86 8.32 15.46
N CYS A 208 7.08 7.59 14.37
CA CYS A 208 6.00 6.96 13.61
C CYS A 208 5.28 5.88 14.42
N TRP A 209 5.99 5.11 15.24
CA TRP A 209 5.38 4.09 16.10
C TRP A 209 4.52 4.72 17.18
N PHE A 210 5.02 5.73 17.91
CA PHE A 210 4.21 6.44 18.89
C PHE A 210 3.01 7.13 18.24
N GLY A 211 3.24 7.89 17.15
CA GLY A 211 2.20 8.62 16.43
C GLY A 211 1.11 7.71 15.83
N GLY A 212 1.51 6.56 15.28
CA GLY A 212 0.60 5.60 14.66
C GLY A 212 -0.29 4.83 15.65
N ASN A 213 -0.03 4.92 16.96
CA ASN A 213 -0.89 4.34 18.00
C ASN A 213 -1.74 5.40 18.73
N LEU A 214 -1.75 6.66 18.28
CA LEU A 214 -2.53 7.73 18.92
C LEU A 214 -4.01 7.70 18.56
N LEU A 215 -4.36 7.24 17.37
CA LEU A 215 -5.73 7.21 16.86
C LEU A 215 -6.08 5.80 16.35
N PRO A 216 -7.38 5.43 16.36
CA PRO A 216 -7.86 4.22 15.70
C PRO A 216 -7.48 4.18 14.22
N PHE A 217 -7.35 2.97 13.67
CA PHE A 217 -6.85 2.79 12.30
C PHE A 217 -7.75 3.45 11.25
N GLY A 218 -9.07 3.33 11.39
CA GLY A 218 -10.03 3.96 10.49
C GLY A 218 -9.92 5.48 10.45
N GLU A 219 -9.77 6.12 11.61
CA GLU A 219 -9.56 7.57 11.72
C GLU A 219 -8.23 8.00 11.10
N LEU A 220 -7.17 7.20 11.32
CA LEU A 220 -5.85 7.44 10.75
C LEU A 220 -5.91 7.46 9.22
N ILE A 221 -6.57 6.47 8.62
CA ILE A 221 -6.76 6.39 7.16
C ILE A 221 -7.57 7.57 6.66
N ASN A 222 -8.69 7.88 7.32
CA ASN A 222 -9.57 8.96 6.90
C ASN A 222 -8.87 10.33 6.93
N LEU A 223 -7.95 10.54 7.87
CA LEU A 223 -7.16 11.76 7.93
C LEU A 223 -6.03 11.77 6.88
N ILE A 224 -5.27 10.68 6.77
CA ILE A 224 -4.05 10.61 5.99
C ILE A 224 -4.33 10.55 4.49
N TYR A 225 -5.31 9.73 4.06
CA TYR A 225 -5.51 9.44 2.63
C TYR A 225 -5.91 10.69 1.82
N PRO A 226 -6.90 11.50 2.24
CA PRO A 226 -7.21 12.75 1.55
C PRO A 226 -6.03 13.73 1.59
N SER A 227 -5.41 13.89 2.76
CA SER A 227 -4.30 14.83 2.97
C SER A 227 -3.11 14.55 2.05
N ILE A 228 -2.65 13.30 1.99
CA ILE A 228 -1.56 12.87 1.10
C ILE A 228 -2.02 12.91 -0.37
N GLY A 229 -3.28 12.59 -0.66
CA GLY A 229 -3.86 12.72 -1.99
C GLY A 229 -3.71 14.13 -2.56
N TYR A 230 -3.99 15.17 -1.77
CA TYR A 230 -3.80 16.56 -2.22
C TYR A 230 -2.34 16.92 -2.47
N VAL A 231 -1.41 16.45 -1.64
CA VAL A 231 0.04 16.60 -1.90
C VAL A 231 0.43 15.89 -3.20
N GLY A 232 -0.11 14.70 -3.42
CA GLY A 232 0.03 13.94 -4.65
C GLY A 232 -0.44 14.70 -5.89
N LEU A 233 -1.58 15.40 -5.82
CA LEU A 233 -2.09 16.23 -6.91
C LEU A 233 -1.10 17.36 -7.27
N ILE A 234 -0.53 18.02 -6.27
CA ILE A 234 0.47 19.08 -6.49
C ILE A 234 1.70 18.50 -7.20
N LEU A 235 2.22 17.36 -6.71
CA LEU A 235 3.36 16.70 -7.36
C LEU A 235 3.05 16.26 -8.78
N MET A 236 1.86 15.68 -9.03
CA MET A 236 1.43 15.31 -10.37
C MET A 236 1.42 16.52 -11.30
N PHE A 237 0.87 17.65 -10.86
CA PHE A 237 0.86 18.89 -11.64
C PHE A 237 2.29 19.38 -11.95
N CYS A 238 3.19 19.37 -10.96
CA CYS A 238 4.59 19.73 -11.16
C CYS A 238 5.29 18.83 -12.17
N LEU A 239 5.01 17.53 -12.16
CA LEU A 239 5.58 16.57 -13.11
C LEU A 239 5.06 16.81 -14.53
N ILE A 240 3.75 16.94 -14.70
CA ILE A 240 3.13 17.23 -16.00
C ILE A 240 3.67 18.56 -16.55
N TYR A 241 3.71 19.60 -15.73
CA TYR A 241 4.23 20.90 -16.13
C TYR A 241 5.69 20.82 -16.61
N ARG A 242 6.54 20.13 -15.84
CA ARG A 242 7.95 19.94 -16.20
C ARG A 242 8.09 19.16 -17.50
N ASP A 243 7.37 18.05 -17.65
CA ASP A 243 7.49 17.18 -18.81
C ASP A 243 6.98 17.90 -20.08
N VAL A 244 5.88 18.65 -19.99
CA VAL A 244 5.38 19.50 -21.08
C VAL A 244 6.39 20.61 -21.43
N SER A 245 6.94 21.29 -20.43
CA SER A 245 7.95 22.34 -20.66
C SER A 245 9.21 21.79 -21.31
N GLU A 246 9.65 20.59 -20.97
CA GLU A 246 10.83 19.96 -21.56
C GLU A 246 10.60 19.59 -23.04
N ILE A 247 9.40 19.09 -23.36
CA ILE A 247 9.01 18.79 -24.75
C ILE A 247 8.96 20.07 -25.59
N LEU A 248 8.36 21.14 -25.06
CA LEU A 248 8.28 22.43 -25.75
C LEU A 248 9.67 23.05 -25.98
N ASN A 249 10.57 22.96 -24.99
CA ASN A 249 11.93 23.48 -25.10
C ASN A 249 12.85 22.63 -25.99
N LYS A 250 12.60 21.33 -26.14
CA LYS A 250 13.31 20.47 -27.11
C LYS A 250 12.82 20.65 -28.56
N SER A 251 11.66 21.27 -28.76
CA SER A 251 11.06 21.54 -30.06
C SER A 251 11.45 22.91 -30.65
N ASN A 252 12.16 23.75 -29.89
CA ASN A 252 12.76 25.02 -30.31
C ASN A 252 14.28 24.88 -30.40
#